data_AF-A0A437GY64-F1
#
_entry.id   AF-A0A437GY64-F1
#
_cell.length_a   1.000
_cell.length_b   1.000
_cell.length_c   1.000
_cell.angle_alpha   90.00
_cell.angle_beta   90.00
_cell.angle_gamma   90.00
#
_symmetry.space_group_name_H-M   'P 1'
#
loop_
_entity.id
_entity.type
_entity.pdbx_description
1 polymer ?
#
loop_
_entity_poly.entity_id
_entity_poly.type
_entity_poly.pdbx_seq_one_letter_code
_entity_poly.pdbx_strand_id
1 'polypeptide(L)'
;MRTGQQEEQRDDDAAPVDMLVALFEARGWPYELIGEDEVSGEVQGAWAKYQLRAIWRREDNVLQLLCLPEVRVSDDKRTQMFELMSLVNEQLWLGHFDLWSSGSVLLYRHGLMLGDDGLLSISQAQMAVEHAVEECDRFYPAFQFVLWGGRSASEALAGALIDAAGEA
;
A
#
# COMPACT_ATOMS: atom_id res chain seq x y z
N MET A 1 -19.84 40.95 -20.41
CA MET A 1 -19.70 39.53 -20.82
C MET A 1 -18.33 39.06 -20.40
N ARG A 2 -18.23 38.37 -19.26
CA ARG A 2 -17.06 37.58 -18.87
C ARG A 2 -17.48 36.14 -19.10
N THR A 3 -17.00 35.56 -20.18
CA THR A 3 -17.20 34.15 -20.51
C THR A 3 -16.62 33.35 -19.34
N GLY A 4 -17.50 32.71 -18.58
CA GLY A 4 -17.10 31.76 -17.57
C GLY A 4 -16.41 30.61 -18.28
N GLN A 5 -15.10 30.55 -18.18
CA GLN A 5 -14.40 29.27 -18.19
C GLN A 5 -14.81 28.56 -16.90
N GLN A 6 -16.02 28.00 -16.89
CA GLN A 6 -16.18 26.70 -16.25
C GLN A 6 -15.43 25.76 -17.18
N GLU A 7 -14.15 25.54 -16.87
CA GLU A 7 -13.54 24.27 -17.20
C GLU A 7 -14.56 23.24 -16.72
N GLU A 8 -15.12 22.48 -17.67
CA GLU A 8 -15.93 21.32 -17.37
C GLU A 8 -15.08 20.47 -16.43
N GLN A 9 -15.38 20.57 -15.14
CA GLN A 9 -14.86 19.68 -14.12
C GLN A 9 -15.45 18.33 -14.51
N ARG A 10 -14.72 17.61 -15.37
CA ARG A 10 -15.06 16.24 -15.67
C ARG A 10 -15.12 15.56 -14.32
N ASP A 11 -16.28 15.01 -14.06
CA ASP A 11 -16.49 14.02 -13.03
C ASP A 11 -15.65 12.80 -13.46
N ASP A 12 -14.33 12.90 -13.25
CA ASP A 12 -13.34 11.86 -13.57
C ASP A 12 -13.34 10.81 -12.43
N ASP A 13 -14.38 10.78 -11.60
CA ASP A 13 -14.59 9.74 -10.61
C ASP A 13 -15.13 8.49 -11.31
N ALA A 14 -14.56 7.33 -10.97
CA ALA A 14 -14.96 6.07 -11.58
C ALA A 14 -15.05 4.96 -10.52
N ALA A 15 -15.51 3.79 -10.94
CA ALA A 15 -15.39 2.60 -10.13
C ALA A 15 -13.91 2.42 -9.70
N PRO A 16 -13.62 2.09 -8.43
CA PRO A 16 -12.27 2.04 -7.90
C PRO A 16 -11.28 1.20 -8.72
N VAL A 17 -11.74 0.05 -9.23
CA VAL A 17 -10.92 -0.84 -10.07
C VAL A 17 -10.56 -0.15 -11.39
N ASP A 18 -11.56 0.44 -12.07
CA ASP A 18 -11.36 1.15 -13.33
C ASP A 18 -10.45 2.37 -13.14
N MET A 19 -10.61 3.09 -12.03
CA MET A 19 -9.76 4.24 -11.71
C MET A 19 -8.30 3.84 -11.47
N LEU A 20 -8.08 2.72 -10.77
CA LEU A 20 -6.73 2.20 -10.55
C LEU A 20 -6.10 1.66 -11.84
N VAL A 21 -6.88 1.05 -12.73
CA VAL A 21 -6.39 0.68 -14.07
C VAL A 21 -5.96 1.92 -14.84
N ALA A 22 -6.80 2.97 -14.88
CA ALA A 22 -6.45 4.22 -15.55
C ALA A 22 -5.17 4.85 -14.97
N LEU A 23 -5.00 4.80 -13.64
CA LEU A 23 -3.76 5.22 -12.98
C LEU A 23 -2.56 4.38 -13.42
N PHE A 24 -2.68 3.05 -13.43
CA PHE A 24 -1.61 2.14 -13.82
C PHE A 24 -1.19 2.34 -15.29
N GLU A 25 -2.16 2.49 -16.19
CA GLU A 25 -1.92 2.82 -17.60
C GLU A 25 -1.21 4.16 -17.76
N ALA A 26 -1.67 5.20 -17.07
CA ALA A 26 -1.06 6.52 -17.11
C ALA A 26 0.38 6.53 -16.61
N ARG A 27 0.70 5.67 -15.61
CA ARG A 27 2.05 5.50 -15.06
C ARG A 27 2.92 4.51 -15.83
N GLY A 28 2.34 3.75 -16.76
CA GLY A 28 3.02 2.66 -17.46
C GLY A 28 3.39 1.49 -16.54
N TRP A 29 2.66 1.30 -15.44
CA TRP A 29 2.86 0.18 -14.53
C TRP A 29 2.14 -1.06 -15.04
N PRO A 30 2.78 -2.25 -15.00
CA PRO A 30 2.12 -3.47 -15.41
C PRO A 30 0.99 -3.82 -14.43
N TYR A 31 -0.12 -4.30 -14.97
CA TYR A 31 -1.29 -4.68 -14.19
C TYR A 31 -2.01 -5.87 -14.80
N GLU A 32 -2.84 -6.52 -13.97
CA GLU A 32 -3.72 -7.61 -14.34
C GLU A 32 -5.09 -7.40 -13.66
N LEU A 33 -6.16 -7.49 -14.44
CA LEU A 33 -7.53 -7.50 -13.92
C LEU A 33 -7.91 -8.91 -13.48
N ILE A 34 -8.43 -9.02 -12.25
CA ILE A 34 -8.88 -10.28 -11.65
C ILE A 34 -10.39 -10.17 -11.46
N GLY A 35 -11.12 -10.44 -12.53
CA GLY A 35 -12.57 -10.19 -12.56
C GLY A 35 -12.88 -8.69 -12.58
N GLU A 36 -14.07 -8.33 -12.08
CA GLU A 36 -14.60 -6.95 -12.13
C GLU A 36 -14.32 -6.13 -10.86
N ASP A 37 -13.88 -6.79 -9.79
CA ASP A 37 -13.74 -6.21 -8.44
C ASP A 37 -12.31 -6.18 -7.94
N GLU A 38 -11.36 -6.68 -8.72
CA GLU A 38 -9.98 -6.76 -8.30
C GLU A 38 -9.02 -6.41 -9.44
N VAL A 39 -7.99 -5.63 -9.10
CA VAL A 39 -6.83 -5.38 -9.95
C VAL A 39 -5.55 -5.63 -9.17
N SER A 40 -4.59 -6.27 -9.82
CA SER A 40 -3.22 -6.40 -9.33
C SER A 40 -2.27 -5.59 -10.20
N GLY A 41 -1.22 -5.03 -9.62
CA GLY A 41 -0.20 -4.30 -10.38
C GLY A 41 1.15 -4.30 -9.68
N GLU A 42 2.20 -3.95 -10.41
CA GLU A 42 3.56 -3.84 -9.86
C GLU A 42 4.03 -2.40 -9.86
N VAL A 43 4.52 -1.93 -8.71
CA VAL A 43 5.06 -0.57 -8.56
C VAL A 43 6.49 -0.66 -8.04
N GLN A 44 7.39 0.11 -8.66
CA GLN A 44 8.77 0.24 -8.21
C GLN A 44 8.84 1.23 -7.05
N GLY A 45 9.28 0.79 -5.87
CA GLY A 45 9.68 1.68 -4.78
C GLY A 45 11.20 1.78 -4.65
N ALA A 46 11.67 2.34 -3.53
CA ALA A 46 13.09 2.55 -3.27
C ALA A 46 13.85 1.25 -2.99
N TRP A 47 13.25 0.34 -2.23
CA TRP A 47 13.92 -0.89 -1.78
C TRP A 47 13.56 -2.13 -2.61
N ALA A 48 12.34 -2.18 -3.14
CA ALA A 48 11.82 -3.35 -3.83
C ALA A 48 10.78 -2.99 -4.89
N LYS A 49 10.42 -4.00 -5.67
CA LYS A 49 9.18 -3.98 -6.45
C LYS A 49 8.05 -4.47 -5.56
N TYR A 50 6.99 -3.67 -5.50
CA TYR A 50 5.83 -3.94 -4.66
C TYR A 50 4.69 -4.47 -5.53
N GLN A 51 4.14 -5.61 -5.13
CA GLN A 51 2.88 -6.08 -5.70
C GLN A 51 1.74 -5.35 -5.00
N LEU A 52 0.97 -4.59 -5.75
CA LEU A 52 -0.27 -3.99 -5.30
C LEU A 52 -1.44 -4.88 -5.68
N ARG A 53 -2.38 -5.05 -4.76
CA ARG A 53 -3.69 -5.64 -5.04
C ARG A 53 -4.76 -4.74 -4.49
N ALA A 54 -5.75 -4.42 -5.30
CA ALA A 54 -6.87 -3.61 -4.89
C ALA A 54 -8.15 -4.39 -5.08
N ILE A 55 -8.94 -4.52 -4.02
CA ILE A 55 -10.17 -5.31 -3.97
C ILE A 55 -11.31 -4.36 -3.61
N TRP A 56 -12.25 -4.17 -4.52
CA TRP A 56 -13.44 -3.37 -4.32
C TRP A 56 -14.57 -4.23 -3.76
N ARG A 57 -15.11 -3.81 -2.62
CA ARG A 57 -16.29 -4.41 -1.99
C ARG A 57 -17.46 -3.46 -2.15
N ARG A 58 -18.23 -3.63 -3.21
CA ARG A 58 -19.37 -2.78 -3.58
C ARG A 58 -20.41 -2.70 -2.47
N GLU A 59 -20.66 -3.81 -1.79
CA GLU A 59 -21.70 -3.92 -0.76
C GLU A 59 -21.40 -3.06 0.46
N ASP A 60 -20.12 -2.81 0.73
CA ASP A 60 -19.65 -2.07 1.90
C ASP A 60 -19.12 -0.67 1.55
N ASN A 61 -19.10 -0.28 0.27
CA ASN A 61 -18.41 0.93 -0.21
C ASN A 61 -16.97 1.03 0.30
N VAL A 62 -16.23 -0.07 0.20
CA VAL A 62 -14.81 -0.13 0.64
C VAL A 62 -13.92 -0.58 -0.50
N LEU A 63 -12.83 0.15 -0.71
CA LEU A 63 -11.68 -0.31 -1.47
C LEU A 63 -10.61 -0.81 -0.48
N GLN A 64 -10.21 -2.06 -0.59
CA GLN A 64 -9.08 -2.59 0.15
C GLN A 64 -7.84 -2.62 -0.74
N LEU A 65 -6.83 -1.86 -0.36
CA LEU A 65 -5.50 -1.87 -0.98
C LEU A 65 -4.54 -2.73 -0.15
N LEU A 66 -3.86 -3.65 -0.81
CA LEU A 66 -2.77 -4.46 -0.28
C LEU A 66 -1.49 -4.08 -1.02
N CYS A 67 -0.40 -3.88 -0.28
CA CYS A 67 0.93 -3.63 -0.83
C CYS A 67 1.90 -4.67 -0.26
N LEU A 68 2.49 -5.48 -1.13
CA LEU A 68 3.30 -6.62 -0.73
C LEU A 68 4.76 -6.41 -1.14
N PRO A 69 5.71 -6.33 -0.19
CA PRO A 69 7.15 -6.28 -0.47
C PRO A 69 7.76 -7.63 -0.89
N GLU A 70 6.94 -8.67 -1.09
CA GLU A 70 7.36 -10.08 -1.30
C GLU A 70 8.29 -10.66 -0.21
N VAL A 71 8.22 -10.09 0.99
CA VAL A 71 9.01 -10.56 2.13
C VAL A 71 8.36 -11.78 2.78
N ARG A 72 9.08 -12.91 2.75
CA ARG A 72 8.67 -14.15 3.44
C ARG A 72 9.34 -14.26 4.79
N VAL A 73 8.53 -14.62 5.79
CA VAL A 73 8.96 -14.73 7.19
C VAL A 73 9.02 -16.20 7.57
N SER A 74 10.19 -16.67 7.97
CA SER A 74 10.37 -18.03 8.48
C SER A 74 9.74 -18.21 9.87
N ASP A 75 9.36 -19.44 10.20
CA ASP A 75 8.65 -19.73 11.46
C ASP A 75 9.43 -19.32 12.71
N ASP A 76 10.77 -19.44 12.69
CA ASP A 76 11.66 -19.04 13.79
C ASP A 76 11.72 -17.51 14.00
N LYS A 77 11.34 -16.72 12.99
CA LYS A 77 11.30 -15.25 13.05
C LYS A 77 9.91 -14.68 13.27
N ARG A 78 8.88 -15.53 13.23
CA ARG A 78 7.48 -15.10 13.23
C ARG A 78 7.10 -14.29 14.48
N THR A 79 7.51 -14.74 15.68
CA THR A 79 7.24 -14.00 16.93
C THR A 79 7.86 -12.62 16.92
N GLN A 80 9.12 -12.53 16.49
CA GLN A 80 9.85 -11.26 16.44
C GLN A 80 9.26 -10.31 15.37
N MET A 81 8.79 -10.88 14.26
CA MET A 81 8.10 -10.11 13.23
C MET A 81 6.77 -9.55 13.74
N PHE A 82 5.98 -10.32 14.48
CA PHE A 82 4.75 -9.81 15.09
C PHE A 82 5.03 -8.66 16.07
N GLU A 83 6.08 -8.77 16.88
CA GLU A 83 6.49 -7.68 17.79
C GLU A 83 6.90 -6.42 17.00
N LEU A 84 7.70 -6.57 15.94
CA LEU A 84 8.07 -5.45 15.07
C LEU A 84 6.85 -4.82 14.41
N MET A 85 5.93 -5.62 13.86
CA MET A 85 4.71 -5.09 13.24
C MET A 85 3.84 -4.33 14.24
N SER A 86 3.75 -4.76 15.51
CA SER A 86 3.05 -3.98 16.53
C SER A 86 3.68 -2.59 16.71
N LEU A 87 5.01 -2.50 16.83
CA LEU A 87 5.72 -1.22 16.99
C LEU A 87 5.67 -0.33 15.75
N VAL A 88 5.67 -0.94 14.56
CA VAL A 88 5.51 -0.21 13.29
C VAL A 88 4.09 0.31 13.16
N ASN A 89 3.08 -0.52 13.45
CA ASN A 89 1.67 -0.14 13.33
C ASN A 89 1.27 1.00 14.28
N GLU A 90 1.94 1.13 15.42
CA GLU A 90 1.78 2.31 16.31
C GLU A 90 2.19 3.64 15.65
N GLN A 91 3.01 3.60 14.61
CA GLN A 91 3.48 4.79 13.87
C GLN A 91 2.68 5.07 12.60
N LEU A 92 1.73 4.20 12.24
CA LEU A 92 0.90 4.35 11.06
C LEU A 92 -0.38 5.11 11.40
N TRP A 93 -0.71 6.07 10.54
CA TRP A 93 -2.00 6.77 10.60
C TRP A 93 -3.07 6.05 9.77
N LEU A 94 -2.64 5.43 8.68
CA LEU A 94 -3.49 4.73 7.73
C LEU A 94 -2.97 3.31 7.54
N GLY A 95 -3.90 2.37 7.44
CA GLY A 95 -3.59 0.95 7.25
C GLY A 95 -2.83 0.31 8.41
N HIS A 96 -2.26 -0.86 8.13
CA HIS A 96 -1.40 -1.62 9.04
C HIS A 96 -0.61 -2.68 8.28
N PHE A 97 0.51 -3.12 8.83
CA PHE A 97 1.19 -4.33 8.41
C PHE A 97 0.55 -5.57 9.05
N ASP A 98 0.46 -6.61 8.24
CA ASP A 98 -0.09 -7.92 8.58
C ASP A 98 0.78 -9.03 7.97
N LEU A 99 0.63 -10.24 8.48
CA LEU A 99 1.29 -11.44 7.96
C LEU A 99 0.23 -12.41 7.45
N TRP A 100 0.19 -12.61 6.12
CA TRP A 100 -0.78 -13.52 5.54
C TRP A 100 -0.53 -14.95 6.05
N SER A 101 -1.55 -15.52 6.70
CA SER A 101 -1.54 -16.84 7.31
C SER A 101 -1.12 -17.97 6.35
N SER A 102 -1.45 -17.86 5.06
CA SER A 102 -0.97 -18.77 4.02
C SER A 102 0.33 -18.24 3.41
N GLY A 103 1.45 -18.82 3.81
CA GLY A 103 2.77 -18.54 3.21
C GLY A 103 3.63 -17.52 3.96
N SER A 104 3.17 -17.01 5.10
CA SER A 104 3.92 -16.09 5.97
C SER A 104 4.51 -14.91 5.19
N VAL A 105 3.70 -14.30 4.31
CA VAL A 105 4.09 -13.16 3.49
C VAL A 105 3.67 -11.88 4.20
N LEU A 106 4.63 -10.98 4.39
CA LEU A 106 4.38 -9.65 4.92
C LEU A 106 3.59 -8.82 3.90
N LEU A 107 2.60 -8.07 4.37
CA LEU A 107 1.86 -7.12 3.55
C LEU A 107 1.45 -5.90 4.37
N TYR A 108 1.30 -4.77 3.69
CA TYR A 108 0.56 -3.62 4.18
C TYR A 108 -0.88 -3.70 3.68
N ARG A 109 -1.85 -3.43 4.55
CA ARG A 109 -3.29 -3.43 4.26
C ARG A 109 -3.90 -2.10 4.63
N HIS A 110 -4.60 -1.48 3.69
CA HIS A 110 -5.33 -0.23 3.90
C HIS A 110 -6.75 -0.35 3.33
N GLY A 111 -7.76 -0.15 4.18
CA GLY A 111 -9.16 -0.04 3.75
C GLY A 111 -9.56 1.42 3.61
N LEU A 112 -10.00 1.81 2.43
CA LEU A 112 -10.52 3.14 2.12
C LEU A 112 -12.04 3.06 2.05
N MET A 113 -12.72 3.83 2.90
CA MET A 113 -14.16 4.06 2.76
C MET A 113 -14.40 5.00 1.58
N LEU A 114 -15.33 4.62 0.71
CA LEU A 114 -15.76 5.39 -0.45
C LEU A 114 -17.01 6.20 -0.09
N GLY A 115 -17.32 7.18 -0.94
CA GLY A 115 -18.56 7.95 -0.81
C GLY A 115 -19.81 7.10 -1.05
N ASP A 116 -20.98 7.71 -0.89
CA ASP A 116 -22.27 7.04 -1.13
C ASP A 116 -22.44 6.55 -2.58
N ASP A 117 -21.75 7.19 -3.53
CA ASP A 117 -21.68 6.80 -4.94
C ASP A 117 -20.72 5.61 -5.20
N GLY A 118 -19.89 5.25 -4.22
CA GLY A 118 -18.91 4.18 -4.33
C GLY A 118 -17.79 4.47 -5.34
N LEU A 119 -17.62 5.72 -5.75
CA LEU A 119 -16.62 6.11 -6.75
C LEU A 119 -15.30 6.53 -6.09
N LEU A 120 -14.25 6.53 -6.90
CA LEU A 120 -12.90 6.94 -6.53
C LEU A 120 -12.39 7.94 -7.57
N SER A 121 -11.89 9.08 -7.10
CA SER A 121 -11.19 10.04 -7.96
C SER A 121 -9.76 9.59 -8.26
N ILE A 122 -9.20 10.05 -9.38
CA ILE A 122 -7.79 9.77 -9.73
C ILE A 122 -6.82 10.25 -8.65
N SER A 123 -7.12 11.40 -8.01
CA SER A 123 -6.30 11.94 -6.93
C SER A 123 -6.28 11.05 -5.70
N GLN A 124 -7.44 10.50 -5.32
CA GLN A 124 -7.55 9.57 -4.19
C GLN A 124 -6.85 8.25 -4.50
N ALA A 125 -7.02 7.73 -5.71
CA ALA A 125 -6.32 6.52 -6.17
C ALA A 125 -4.80 6.69 -6.10
N GLN A 126 -4.30 7.81 -6.62
CA GLN A 126 -2.89 8.14 -6.58
C GLN A 126 -2.36 8.25 -5.14
N MET A 127 -3.02 9.04 -4.28
CA MET A 127 -2.61 9.19 -2.88
C MET A 127 -2.62 7.86 -2.13
N ALA A 128 -3.63 7.00 -2.37
CA ALA A 128 -3.74 5.70 -1.72
C ALA A 128 -2.57 4.78 -2.09
N VAL A 129 -2.21 4.73 -3.37
CA VAL A 129 -1.10 3.92 -3.89
C VAL A 129 0.24 4.45 -3.42
N GLU A 130 0.48 5.76 -3.56
CA GLU A 130 1.74 6.40 -3.16
C GLU A 130 1.99 6.22 -1.66
N HIS A 131 1.00 6.49 -0.81
CA HIS A 131 1.12 6.28 0.63
C HIS A 131 1.37 4.80 0.99
N ALA A 132 0.73 3.84 0.30
CA ALA A 132 0.95 2.42 0.57
C ALA A 132 2.38 1.97 0.21
N VAL A 133 2.96 2.51 -0.85
CA VAL A 133 4.35 2.25 -1.24
C VAL A 133 5.32 2.94 -0.28
N GLU A 134 5.06 4.20 0.07
CA GLU A 134 5.90 4.98 1.00
C GLU A 134 6.02 4.32 2.38
N GLU A 135 4.92 3.86 2.98
CA GLU A 135 4.98 3.17 4.28
C GLU A 135 5.72 1.83 4.18
N CYS A 136 5.52 1.12 3.06
CA CYS A 136 6.25 -0.09 2.76
C CYS A 136 7.76 0.14 2.61
N ASP A 137 8.19 1.19 1.91
CA ASP A 137 9.60 1.57 1.76
C ASP A 137 10.18 2.03 3.10
N ARG A 138 9.45 2.88 3.83
CA ARG A 138 9.89 3.46 5.12
C ARG A 138 10.26 2.38 6.14
N PHE A 139 9.47 1.31 6.22
CA PHE A 139 9.69 0.24 7.18
C PHE A 139 10.39 -1.00 6.62
N TYR A 140 10.65 -1.05 5.30
CA TYR A 140 11.37 -2.16 4.65
C TYR A 140 12.67 -2.53 5.37
N PRO A 141 13.58 -1.58 5.72
CA PRO A 141 14.83 -1.92 6.39
C PRO A 141 14.62 -2.57 7.76
N ALA A 142 13.60 -2.16 8.52
CA ALA A 142 13.31 -2.75 9.83
C ALA A 142 12.96 -4.23 9.70
N PHE A 143 12.14 -4.58 8.70
CA PHE A 143 11.79 -5.97 8.42
C PHE A 143 13.02 -6.79 8.02
N GLN A 144 13.90 -6.23 7.17
CA GLN A 144 15.15 -6.90 6.78
C GLN A 144 16.09 -7.11 7.97
N PHE A 145 16.20 -6.16 8.89
CA PHE A 145 17.04 -6.30 10.09
C PHE A 145 16.58 -7.42 11.02
N VAL A 146 15.27 -7.64 11.16
CA VAL A 146 14.74 -8.79 11.92
C VAL A 146 15.06 -10.11 11.22
N LEU A 147 14.94 -10.15 9.89
CA LEU A 147 15.21 -11.36 9.11
C LEU A 147 16.69 -11.73 9.09
N TRP A 148 17.59 -10.75 8.97
CA TRP A 148 19.03 -10.99 8.79
C TRP A 148 19.84 -10.94 10.10
N GLY A 149 19.41 -10.17 11.10
CA GLY A 149 20.37 -9.55 12.01
C GLY A 149 20.32 -9.95 13.48
N GLY A 150 19.35 -10.76 13.92
CA GLY A 150 19.21 -11.11 15.36
C GLY A 150 18.99 -9.90 16.29
N ARG A 151 18.78 -8.70 15.73
CA ARG A 151 18.40 -7.48 16.46
C ARG A 151 17.00 -7.66 17.01
N SER A 152 16.73 -7.12 18.20
CA SER A 152 15.36 -7.04 18.73
C SER A 152 14.47 -6.17 17.83
N ALA A 153 13.15 -6.31 17.96
CA ALA A 153 12.20 -5.54 17.16
C ALA A 153 12.38 -4.02 17.32
N SER A 154 12.63 -3.57 18.56
CA SER A 154 12.87 -2.15 18.85
C SER A 154 14.18 -1.62 18.25
N GLU A 155 15.27 -2.39 18.31
CA GLU A 155 16.55 -2.03 17.69
C GLU A 155 16.45 -2.00 16.15
N ALA A 156 15.72 -2.94 15.56
CA ALA A 156 15.48 -2.99 14.12
C ALA A 156 14.72 -1.75 13.65
N LEU A 157 13.64 -1.39 14.36
CA LEU A 157 12.85 -0.20 14.07
C LEU A 157 13.66 1.10 14.24
N ALA A 158 14.39 1.24 15.35
CA ALA A 158 15.21 2.41 15.61
C ALA A 158 16.31 2.58 14.54
N GLY A 159 16.94 1.49 14.12
CA GLY A 159 17.94 1.52 13.04
C GLY A 159 17.34 1.98 11.70
N ALA A 160 16.17 1.47 11.34
CA ALA A 160 15.51 1.83 10.07
C ALA A 160 15.12 3.31 9.99
N LEU A 161 14.66 3.89 11.10
CA LEU A 161 14.27 5.31 11.15
C LEU A 161 15.47 6.27 11.08
N ILE A 162 16.67 5.82 11.47
CA ILE A 162 17.91 6.60 11.34
C ILE A 162 18.38 6.59 9.88
N ASP A 163 18.38 5.43 9.23
CA ASP A 163 18.82 5.29 7.84
C ASP A 163 17.84 5.98 6.86
N ALA A 164 16.53 5.88 7.10
CA ALA A 164 15.52 6.58 6.30
C ALA A 164 15.63 8.12 6.37
N ALA A 165 16.17 8.67 7.46
CA ALA A 165 16.45 10.10 7.58
C ALA A 165 17.80 10.51 6.94
N GLY A 166 18.66 9.55 6.60
CA GLY A 166 19.97 9.79 5.97
C GLY A 166 19.96 9.74 4.44
N GLU A 167 18.90 9.19 3.83
CA GLU A 167 18.71 9.11 2.38
C GLU A 167 17.70 10.13 1.81
N ALA A 168 17.16 11.03 2.65
CA ALA A 168 16.23 12.11 2.29
C ALA A 168 16.90 13.50 2.21
#